data_AF-A0A3D0MDE3-F1
#
_entry.id   AF-A0A3D0MDE3-F1
#
_cell.length_a   1.000
_cell.length_b   1.000
_cell.length_c   1.000
_cell.angle_alpha   90.00
_cell.angle_beta   90.00
_cell.angle_gamma   90.00
#
_symmetry.space_group_name_H-M   'P 1'
#
loop_
_entity.id
_entity.type
_entity.pdbx_description
1 polymer ?
#
loop_
_entity_poly.entity_id
_entity_poly.type
_entity_poly.pdbx_seq_one_letter_code
_entity_poly.pdbx_strand_id
1 'polypeptide(L)'
;MTTQKRNTKKLVVGDQVIEEKHFADHCISKDHPDFNRVARIVRNRRVGEVVELVVKKDSRGHAINYAMVLWNEYKSPRLHHVMRLRKLSEESQKQHIAS
;
A
#
# COMPACT_ATOMS: atom_id res chain seq x y z
N MET A 1 -4.16 -25.98 -8.47
CA MET A 1 -3.76 -24.84 -7.61
C MET A 1 -3.05 -23.82 -8.49
N THR A 2 -3.72 -22.73 -8.85
CA THR A 2 -3.11 -21.64 -9.62
C THR A 2 -2.24 -20.82 -8.68
N THR A 3 -0.93 -21.07 -8.72
CA THR A 3 0.08 -20.20 -8.12
C THR A 3 -0.04 -18.84 -8.80
N GLN A 4 -0.76 -17.90 -8.19
CA GLN A 4 -0.75 -16.51 -8.62
C GLN A 4 0.71 -16.07 -8.65
N LYS A 5 1.23 -15.83 -9.86
CA LYS A 5 2.57 -15.31 -10.11
C LYS A 5 2.65 -14.00 -9.33
N ARG A 6 3.28 -14.01 -8.15
CA ARG A 6 3.53 -12.77 -7.39
C ARG A 6 4.25 -11.85 -8.36
N ASN A 7 3.62 -10.73 -8.70
CA ASN A 7 4.18 -9.74 -9.59
C ASN A 7 5.30 -9.03 -8.82
N THR A 8 6.46 -9.68 -8.69
CA THR A 8 7.63 -9.18 -7.96
C THR A 8 8.42 -8.18 -8.80
N LYS A 9 7.73 -7.32 -9.57
CA LYS A 9 8.39 -6.14 -10.12
C LYS A 9 8.77 -5.27 -8.92
N LYS A 10 10.08 -5.11 -8.69
CA LYS A 10 10.60 -4.23 -7.65
C LYS A 10 10.04 -2.83 -7.89
N LEU A 11 9.48 -2.22 -6.85
CA LEU A 11 9.07 -0.82 -6.90
C LEU A 11 10.29 0.04 -7.21
N VAL A 12 10.09 1.13 -7.94
CA VAL A 12 11.10 2.16 -8.20
C VAL A 12 10.60 3.52 -7.75
N VAL A 13 11.52 4.47 -7.56
CA VAL A 13 11.16 5.87 -7.29
C VAL A 13 10.35 6.42 -8.47
N GLY A 14 9.30 7.18 -8.17
CA GLY A 14 8.32 7.68 -9.13
C GLY A 14 7.12 6.75 -9.34
N ASP A 15 7.15 5.51 -8.83
CA ASP A 15 6.00 4.62 -8.96
C ASP A 15 4.80 5.11 -8.16
N GLN A 16 3.65 5.18 -8.82
CA GLN A 16 2.36 5.34 -8.16
C GLN A 16 1.95 4.02 -7.51
N VAL A 17 1.66 4.07 -6.21
CA VAL A 17 1.33 2.92 -5.38
C VAL A 17 0.02 3.12 -4.64
N ILE A 18 -0.64 2.01 -4.37
CA ILE A 18 -1.81 1.92 -3.51
C ILE A 18 -1.50 0.99 -2.34
N GLU A 19 -2.02 1.29 -1.17
CA GLU A 19 -1.87 0.42 0.00
C GLU A 19 -2.62 -0.91 -0.22
N GLU A 20 -1.90 -2.03 -0.12
CA GLU A 20 -2.45 -3.37 -0.31
C GLU A 20 -3.27 -3.81 0.92
N LYS A 21 -4.37 -4.52 0.68
CA LYS A 21 -5.26 -5.01 1.74
C LYS A 21 -4.51 -6.00 2.63
N HIS A 22 -4.40 -5.71 3.92
CA HIS A 22 -3.82 -6.63 4.88
C HIS A 22 -4.93 -7.46 5.56
N PHE A 23 -4.63 -8.71 5.91
CA PHE A 23 -5.57 -9.59 6.63
C PHE A 23 -5.99 -9.02 8.00
N ALA A 24 -5.19 -8.09 8.54
CA ALA A 24 -5.48 -7.38 9.78
C ALA A 24 -6.54 -6.28 9.62
N ASP A 25 -6.91 -5.91 8.38
CA ASP A 25 -7.94 -4.89 8.10
C ASP A 25 -9.37 -5.39 8.42
N HIS A 26 -9.52 -6.66 8.78
CA HIS A 26 -10.75 -7.24 9.30
C HIS A 26 -10.92 -6.88 10.79
N CYS A 27 -10.98 -5.58 11.10
CA CYS A 27 -10.83 -5.14 12.50
C CYS A 27 -12.10 -5.27 13.35
N ILE A 28 -13.30 -5.32 12.76
CA ILE A 28 -14.54 -5.36 13.54
C ILE A 28 -15.64 -6.18 12.85
N SER A 29 -16.45 -6.86 13.67
CA SER A 29 -17.64 -7.58 13.21
C SER A 29 -18.64 -6.58 12.58
N LYS A 30 -19.48 -7.09 11.66
CA LYS A 30 -20.54 -6.28 11.04
C LYS A 30 -21.52 -5.67 12.06
N ASP A 31 -21.62 -6.27 13.24
CA ASP A 31 -22.55 -5.88 14.30
C ASP A 31 -21.94 -4.81 15.22
N HIS A 32 -20.67 -4.43 15.03
CA HIS A 32 -20.02 -3.41 15.82
C HIS A 32 -20.53 -2.00 15.43
N PRO A 33 -20.84 -1.11 16.38
CA PRO A 33 -21.38 0.23 16.09
C PRO A 33 -20.46 1.07 15.17
N ASP A 34 -19.14 0.90 15.29
CA ASP A 34 -18.16 1.58 14.43
C ASP A 34 -17.90 0.90 13.09
N PHE A 35 -18.61 -0.19 12.73
CA PHE A 35 -18.35 -0.99 11.52
C PHE A 35 -18.24 -0.13 10.27
N ASN A 36 -19.23 0.73 10.02
CA ASN A 36 -19.26 1.56 8.83
C ASN A 36 -18.13 2.60 8.80
N ARG A 37 -17.74 3.14 9.97
CA ARG A 37 -16.66 4.13 10.07
C ARG A 37 -15.32 3.50 9.75
N VAL A 38 -15.00 2.39 10.39
CA VAL A 38 -13.73 1.66 10.16
C VAL A 38 -13.71 1.06 8.76
N ALA A 39 -14.81 0.48 8.29
CA ALA A 39 -14.91 -0.06 6.95
C ALA A 39 -14.68 1.02 5.89
N ARG A 40 -15.16 2.26 6.09
CA ARG A 40 -14.89 3.38 5.18
C ARG A 40 -13.41 3.76 5.15
N ILE A 41 -12.77 3.84 6.32
CA ILE A 41 -11.31 4.13 6.43
C ILE A 41 -10.49 3.04 5.73
N VAL A 42 -10.88 1.77 5.90
CA VAL A 42 -10.22 0.62 5.28
C VAL A 42 -10.50 0.54 3.77
N ARG A 43 -11.70 0.93 3.31
CA ARG A 43 -12.09 0.93 1.89
C ARG A 43 -11.41 2.04 1.10
N ASN A 44 -11.23 3.21 1.70
CA ASN A 44 -10.56 4.34 1.07
C ASN A 44 -9.04 4.14 1.15
N ARG A 45 -8.53 3.28 0.26
CA ARG A 45 -7.10 3.01 0.16
C ARG A 45 -6.37 4.25 -0.33
N ARG A 46 -5.28 4.57 0.37
CA ARG A 46 -4.45 5.71 0.02
C ARG A 46 -3.67 5.41 -1.24
N VAL A 47 -3.58 6.42 -2.09
CA VAL A 47 -2.72 6.45 -3.29
C VAL A 47 -1.60 7.45 -3.06
N GLY A 48 -0.40 7.12 -3.51
CA GLY A 48 0.76 7.95 -3.33
C GLY A 48 1.90 7.56 -4.25
N GLU A 49 2.97 8.35 -4.20
CA GLU A 49 4.16 8.15 -5.00
C GLU A 49 5.33 7.66 -4.14
N VAL A 50 6.09 6.69 -4.66
CA VAL A 50 7.35 6.28 -4.05
C VAL A 50 8.40 7.36 -4.30
N VAL A 51 8.86 8.02 -3.25
CA VAL A 51 9.89 9.08 -3.34
C VAL A 51 11.29 8.58 -2.99
N GLU A 52 11.40 7.49 -2.23
CA GLU A 52 12.69 6.90 -1.83
C GLU A 52 12.54 5.41 -1.52
N LEU A 53 13.60 4.64 -1.70
CA LEU A 53 13.70 3.24 -1.29
C LEU A 53 14.77 3.08 -0.23
N VAL A 54 14.43 2.45 0.89
CA VAL A 54 15.29 2.32 2.06
C VAL A 54 15.40 0.85 2.44
N VAL A 55 16.62 0.35 2.61
CA VAL A 55 16.85 -1.00 3.15
C VAL A 55 17.24 -0.88 4.62
N LYS A 56 16.48 -1.51 5.51
CA LYS A 56 16.81 -1.60 6.94
C LYS A 56 17.10 -3.05 7.31
N LYS A 57 17.97 -3.25 8.29
CA LYS A 57 18.19 -4.58 8.87
C LYS A 57 17.24 -4.78 10.05
N ASP A 58 16.64 -5.96 10.15
CA ASP A 58 15.91 -6.37 11.35
C ASP A 58 16.88 -6.71 12.50
N SER A 59 16.35 -7.01 13.68
CA SER A 59 17.15 -7.40 14.85
C SER A 59 17.92 -8.71 14.67
N ARG A 60 17.59 -9.50 13.63
CA ARG A 60 18.27 -10.75 13.25
C ARG A 60 19.29 -10.54 12.12
N GLY A 61 19.46 -9.30 11.64
CA GLY A 61 20.38 -8.94 10.57
C GLY A 61 19.82 -9.09 9.14
N HIS A 62 18.56 -9.48 8.97
CA HIS A 62 17.95 -9.64 7.65
C HIS A 62 17.60 -8.29 7.03
N ALA A 63 17.87 -8.16 5.73
CA ALA A 63 17.49 -6.98 4.97
C ALA A 63 15.98 -6.95 4.70
N ILE A 64 15.34 -5.86 5.12
CA ILE A 64 13.94 -5.55 4.85
C ILE A 64 13.89 -4.31 3.96
N ASN A 65 13.15 -4.43 2.86
CA ASN A 65 12.93 -3.33 1.92
C ASN A 65 11.75 -2.48 2.37
N TYR A 66 11.99 -1.18 2.46
CA TYR A 66 10.99 -0.14 2.73
C TYR A 66 10.96 0.86 1.57
N ALA A 67 9.84 1.55 1.45
CA ALA A 67 9.66 2.69 0.57
C ALA A 67 9.17 3.88 1.40
N MET A 68 9.71 5.06 1.10
CA MET A 68 9.10 6.32 1.51
C MET A 68 8.04 6.67 0.48
N VAL A 69 6.80 6.83 0.93
CA VAL A 69 5.66 7.13 0.07
C VAL A 69 5.09 8.49 0.45
N LEU A 70 4.98 9.38 -0.53
CA LEU A 70 4.21 10.61 -0.43
C LEU A 70 2.78 10.31 -0.87
N TRP A 71 1.90 10.12 0.10
CA TRP A 71 0.47 9.92 -0.17
C TRP A 71 -0.19 11.24 -0.57
N ASN A 72 -1.14 11.19 -1.49
CA ASN A 72 -1.83 12.38 -2.03
C ASN A 72 -2.48 13.24 -0.94
N GLU A 73 -2.90 12.63 0.18
CA GLU A 73 -3.55 13.32 1.30
C GLU A 73 -2.57 13.97 2.29
N TYR A 74 -1.27 13.68 2.20
CA TYR A 74 -0.26 14.15 3.16
C TYR A 74 0.84 14.96 2.46
N LYS A 75 1.44 15.89 3.20
CA LYS A 75 2.54 16.75 2.70
C LYS A 75 3.93 16.18 2.94
N SER A 76 4.04 15.11 3.72
CA SER A 76 5.30 14.52 4.16
C SER A 76 5.34 13.03 3.83
N PRO A 77 6.44 12.53 3.26
CA PRO A 77 6.60 11.11 3.01
C PRO A 77 6.55 10.28 4.29
N ARG A 78 6.00 9.06 4.20
CA ARG A 78 5.97 8.09 5.31
C ARG A 78 6.63 6.79 4.91
N LEU A 79 7.27 6.12 5.86
CA LEU A 79 7.96 4.85 5.63
C LEU A 79 6.97 3.69 5.64
N HIS A 80 6.95 2.89 4.58
CA HIS A 80 6.11 1.71 4.44
C HIS A 80 6.93 0.49 4.02
N HIS A 81 6.56 -0.68 4.53
CA HIS A 81 7.14 -1.94 4.08
C HIS A 81 6.70 -2.21 2.62
N VAL A 82 7.61 -2.59 1.73
CA VAL A 82 7.28 -2.71 0.29
C VAL A 82 6.17 -3.73 0.02
N MET A 83 6.07 -4.80 0.82
CA MET A 83 4.97 -5.78 0.72
C MET A 83 3.58 -5.24 1.07
N ARG A 84 3.47 -3.99 1.56
CA ARG A 84 2.17 -3.33 1.80
C ARG A 84 1.77 -2.42 0.63
N LEU A 85 2.57 -2.39 -0.43
CA LEU A 85 2.41 -1.46 -1.54
C LEU A 85 2.21 -2.25 -2.82
N ARG A 86 1.14 -1.92 -3.53
CA ARG A 86 0.88 -2.44 -4.87
C ARG A 86 1.09 -1.31 -5.87
N LYS A 87 1.93 -1.53 -6.88
CA LYS A 87 2.08 -0.60 -8.00
C LYS A 87 0.76 -0.48 -8.76
N LEU A 88 0.33 0.75 -9.02
CA LEU A 88 -0.77 1.02 -9.95
C LEU A 88 -0.21 0.89 -11.37
N SER A 89 -0.78 -0.02 -12.16
CA SER A 89 -0.44 -0.10 -13.59
C SER A 89 -0.95 1.15 -14.31
N GLU A 90 -0.30 1.52 -15.43
CA GLU A 90 -0.73 2.64 -16.28
C GLU A 90 -2.19 2.52 -16.75
N GLU A 91 -2.70 1.30 -16.93
CA GLU A 91 -4.11 1.03 -17.25
C GLU A 91 -5.07 1.37 -16.09
N SER A 92 -4.63 1.19 -14.84
CA SER A 92 -5.42 1.55 -13.65
C SER A 92 -5.46 3.07 -13.40
N GLN A 93 -4.49 3.81 -13.95
CA GLN A 93 -4.39 5.27 -13.79
C GLN A 93 -5.49 6.00 -14.57
N LYS A 94 -5.92 5.48 -15.72
CA LYS A 94 -6.98 6.10 -16.54
C LYS A 94 -8.37 6.03 -15.89
N GLN A 95 -8.64 5.01 -15.09
CA GLN A 95 -9.96 4.85 -14.43
C GLN A 95 -10.14 5.82 -13.25
N HIS A 96 -9.06 6.19 -12.57
CA HIS A 96 -9.13 7.03 -11.37
C HIS A 96 -9.15 8.54 -11.66
N ILE A 97 -8.74 8.94 -12.88
CA ILE A 97 -8.83 10.33 -13.35
C ILE A 97 -10.21 10.62 -13.96
N ALA A 98 -10.96 9.57 -14.34
CA ALA A 98 -12.26 9.68 -15.02
C ALA A 98 -13.48 9.47 -14.10
N SER A 99 -13.29 9.34 -12.78
CA SER A 99 -14.38 9.19 -11.79
C SER A 99 -14.44 10.38 -10.84
#